data_AF-A0A2H0E0Y8-F1
#
_entry.id   AF-A0A2H0E0Y8-F1
#
_cell.length_a   1.000
_cell.length_b   1.000
_cell.length_c   1.000
_cell.angle_alpha   90.00
_cell.angle_beta   90.00
_cell.angle_gamma   90.00
#
_symmetry.space_group_name_H-M   'P 1'
#
loop_
_entity.id
_entity.type
_entity.pdbx_description
1 polymer ?
#
loop_
_entity_poly.entity_id
_entity_poly.type
_entity_poly.pdbx_seq_one_letter_code
_entity_poly.pdbx_strand_id
1 'polypeptide(L)'
;MRYSKLFPKTGKEVKAESLNHQLLVRAGFMDQLMAGSWTLLPLGWRVITKINRIIREEMNAIDSQEMLMPLLHPRAIWGETGRWGSAQETPLGAKEVMYQFKDMHGKEFALSFTHEEIVMDLLRKNIFSYKDLPVSVYHFSTKFRNELRAKSGILRGREFLMKDAY
;
A
#
# COMPACT_ATOMS: atom_id res chain seq x y z
N MET A 1 -1.27 28.75 -2.78
CA MET A 1 -1.62 28.75 -1.34
C MET A 1 -0.70 29.73 -0.63
N ARG A 2 -1.24 30.72 0.10
CA ARG A 2 -0.41 31.65 0.89
C ARG A 2 0.21 30.91 2.07
N TYR A 3 1.47 31.18 2.40
CA TYR A 3 2.14 30.53 3.52
C TYR A 3 1.34 30.72 4.81
N SER A 4 0.80 31.90 5.09
CA SER A 4 0.00 32.17 6.31
C SER A 4 -1.18 31.22 6.54
N LYS A 5 -1.70 30.56 5.50
CA LYS A 5 -2.80 29.58 5.59
C LYS A 5 -2.34 28.10 5.54
N LEU A 6 -1.03 27.85 5.46
CA LEU A 6 -0.47 26.50 5.41
C LEU A 6 -0.53 25.83 6.79
N PHE A 7 -0.98 24.57 6.80
CA PHE A 7 -0.91 23.67 7.96
C PHE A 7 -0.06 22.42 7.62
N PRO A 8 0.80 21.96 8.54
CA PRO A 8 1.36 22.69 9.68
C PRO A 8 2.52 23.60 9.22
N LYS A 9 3.18 24.25 10.19
CA LYS A 9 4.43 24.98 9.99
C LYS A 9 5.63 24.09 10.25
N THR A 10 6.80 24.57 9.87
CA THR A 10 8.08 23.92 10.15
C THR A 10 8.35 23.87 11.66
N GLY A 11 8.86 22.75 12.15
CA GLY A 11 9.39 22.61 13.51
C GLY A 11 10.87 23.01 13.60
N LYS A 12 11.38 23.21 14.82
CA LYS A 12 12.81 23.49 15.07
C LYS A 12 13.63 22.21 15.21
N GLU A 13 13.25 21.34 16.14
CA GLU A 13 13.98 20.12 16.47
C GLU A 13 13.09 18.89 16.32
N VAL A 14 13.64 17.85 15.67
CA VAL A 14 12.99 16.55 15.50
C VAL A 14 14.03 15.47 15.81
N LYS A 15 13.74 14.62 16.79
CA LYS A 15 14.58 13.46 17.11
C LYS A 15 14.12 12.27 16.27
N ALA A 16 14.93 11.88 15.30
CA ALA A 16 14.71 10.71 14.47
C ALA A 16 16.04 10.09 14.06
N GLU A 17 16.08 8.77 13.84
CA GLU A 17 17.33 8.05 13.54
C GLU A 17 17.89 8.34 12.13
N SER A 18 17.02 8.67 11.17
CA SER A 18 17.41 8.83 9.76
C SER A 18 17.16 10.25 9.26
N LEU A 19 18.05 10.76 8.41
CA LEU A 19 17.97 12.12 7.86
C LEU A 19 16.66 12.39 7.10
N ASN A 20 16.17 11.43 6.30
CA ASN A 20 14.91 11.60 5.56
C ASN A 20 13.73 11.88 6.52
N HIS A 21 13.63 11.06 7.58
CA HIS A 21 12.59 11.18 8.59
C HIS A 21 12.69 12.53 9.32
N GLN A 22 13.91 12.90 9.76
CA GLN A 22 14.13 14.20 10.41
C GLN A 22 13.66 15.36 9.53
N LEU A 23 14.05 15.37 8.25
CA LEU A 23 13.73 16.45 7.32
C LEU A 23 12.22 16.52 7.01
N LEU A 24 11.59 15.40 6.72
CA LEU A 24 10.17 15.37 6.31
C LEU A 24 9.25 15.77 7.47
N VAL A 25 9.53 15.33 8.70
CA VAL A 25 8.76 15.76 9.88
C VAL A 25 9.05 17.23 10.20
N ARG A 26 10.33 17.64 10.22
CA ARG A 26 10.70 19.03 10.53
C ARG A 26 10.10 20.02 9.53
N ALA A 27 10.01 19.64 8.26
CA ALA A 27 9.43 20.46 7.20
C ALA A 27 7.89 20.46 7.19
N GLY A 28 7.22 19.67 8.04
CA GLY A 28 5.75 19.57 8.08
C GLY A 28 5.17 18.81 6.89
N PHE A 29 5.90 17.84 6.33
CA PHE A 29 5.43 17.00 5.22
C PHE A 29 4.72 15.74 5.72
N MET A 30 5.09 15.26 6.90
CA MET A 30 4.50 14.07 7.50
C MET A 30 4.50 14.16 9.02
N ASP A 31 3.59 13.43 9.64
CA ASP A 31 3.47 13.30 11.09
C ASP A 31 3.30 11.81 11.47
N GLN A 32 3.83 11.41 12.63
CA GLN A 32 3.80 10.01 13.04
C GLN A 32 2.53 9.70 13.82
N LEU A 33 1.67 8.82 13.28
CA LEU A 33 0.50 8.32 14.04
C LEU A 33 0.90 7.17 14.98
N MET A 34 1.71 6.23 14.48
CA MET A 34 2.28 5.14 15.26
C MET A 34 3.57 4.62 14.61
N ALA A 35 4.26 3.66 15.24
CA ALA A 35 5.44 3.03 14.64
C ALA A 35 5.12 2.44 13.26
N GLY A 36 5.69 3.02 12.20
CA GLY A 36 5.48 2.59 10.82
C GLY A 36 4.17 3.03 10.16
N SER A 37 3.37 3.90 10.77
CA SER A 37 2.22 4.54 10.11
C SER A 37 2.33 6.06 10.23
N TRP A 38 2.12 6.72 9.09
CA TRP A 38 2.45 8.13 8.89
C TRP A 38 1.30 8.86 8.22
N THR A 39 0.96 10.01 8.79
CA THR A 39 0.04 10.96 8.16
C THR A 39 0.83 11.79 7.16
N LEU A 40 0.44 11.76 5.89
CA LEU A 40 0.95 12.70 4.89
C LEU A 40 0.22 14.04 5.04
N LEU A 41 0.95 15.05 5.52
CA LEU A 41 0.44 16.39 5.71
C LEU A 41 0.27 17.11 4.35
N PRO A 42 -0.39 18.28 4.27
CA PRO A 42 -0.73 18.92 3.00
C PRO A 42 0.44 19.09 2.01
N LEU A 43 1.66 19.38 2.47
CA LEU A 43 2.82 19.43 1.57
C LEU A 43 3.29 18.04 1.11
N GLY A 44 3.31 17.05 2.01
CA GLY A 44 3.63 15.66 1.67
C GLY A 44 2.65 15.07 0.68
N TRP A 45 1.35 15.30 0.90
CA TRP A 45 0.30 14.87 -0.01
C TRP A 45 0.43 15.51 -1.40
N ARG A 46 0.81 16.79 -1.47
CA ARG A 46 1.09 17.47 -2.76
C ARG A 46 2.28 16.87 -3.49
N VAL A 47 3.29 16.35 -2.80
CA VAL A 47 4.42 15.65 -3.44
C VAL A 47 3.98 14.28 -3.95
N ILE A 48 3.31 13.49 -3.11
CA ILE A 48 2.82 12.16 -3.51
C ILE A 48 1.87 12.22 -4.70
N THR A 49 0.95 13.19 -4.73
CA THR A 49 0.05 13.38 -5.89
C THR A 49 0.80 13.69 -7.18
N LYS A 50 1.91 14.44 -7.13
CA LYS A 50 2.78 14.67 -8.30
C LYS A 50 3.51 13.40 -8.73
N ILE A 51 4.04 12.63 -7.78
CA ILE A 51 4.71 11.34 -8.05
C ILE A 51 3.71 10.37 -8.71
N ASN A 52 2.53 10.20 -8.12
CA ASN A 52 1.49 9.34 -8.66
C ASN A 52 1.04 9.78 -10.05
N ARG A 53 1.01 11.09 -10.32
CA ARG A 53 0.67 11.60 -11.65
C ARG A 53 1.70 11.16 -12.69
N ILE A 54 3.00 11.30 -12.41
CA ILE A 54 4.06 10.84 -13.32
C ILE A 54 3.92 9.33 -13.55
N ILE A 55 3.81 8.54 -12.49
CA ILE A 55 3.65 7.09 -12.61
C ILE A 55 2.42 6.72 -13.46
N ARG A 56 1.29 7.40 -13.25
CA ARG A 56 0.05 7.20 -14.03
C ARG A 56 0.25 7.54 -15.51
N GLU A 57 0.89 8.67 -15.81
CA GLU A 57 1.20 9.08 -17.18
C GLU A 57 2.04 8.01 -17.89
N GLU A 58 3.08 7.48 -17.23
CA GLU A 58 3.93 6.42 -17.79
C GLU A 58 3.23 5.06 -17.93
N MET A 59 2.39 4.67 -16.95
CA MET A 59 1.63 3.41 -17.03
C MET A 59 0.57 3.45 -18.13
N ASN A 60 -0.11 4.59 -18.28
CA ASN A 60 -1.11 4.77 -19.33
C ASN A 60 -0.48 4.81 -20.72
N ALA A 61 0.77 5.29 -20.85
CA ALA A 61 1.50 5.30 -22.11
C ALA A 61 1.85 3.90 -22.64
N ILE A 62 1.78 2.88 -21.77
CA ILE A 62 1.97 1.45 -22.13
C ILE A 62 0.64 0.67 -22.11
N ASP A 63 -0.49 1.37 -22.28
CA ASP A 63 -1.85 0.81 -22.32
C ASP A 63 -2.28 0.03 -21.05
N SER A 64 -1.60 0.26 -19.92
CA SER A 64 -1.99 -0.31 -18.63
C SER A 64 -3.19 0.45 -18.06
N GLN A 65 -4.18 -0.28 -17.56
CA GLN A 65 -5.46 0.30 -17.15
C GLN A 65 -5.52 0.47 -15.63
N GLU A 66 -5.78 1.70 -15.17
CA GLU A 66 -5.95 1.98 -13.76
C GLU A 66 -7.30 1.52 -13.22
N MET A 67 -7.29 0.85 -12.08
CA MET A 67 -8.49 0.51 -11.31
C MET A 67 -8.27 0.80 -9.82
N LEU A 68 -9.26 0.50 -8.97
CA LEU A 68 -9.12 0.52 -7.51
C LEU A 68 -9.64 -0.80 -6.97
N MET A 69 -8.86 -1.45 -6.10
CA MET A 69 -9.19 -2.76 -5.53
C MET A 69 -9.42 -2.61 -4.03
N PRO A 70 -10.26 -3.47 -3.42
CA PRO A 70 -10.52 -3.42 -1.99
C PRO A 70 -9.25 -3.70 -1.17
N LEU A 71 -9.24 -3.23 0.08
CA LEU A 71 -8.14 -3.45 1.02
C LEU A 71 -8.41 -4.59 2.01
N LEU A 72 -9.69 -4.97 2.16
CA LEU A 72 -10.15 -6.00 3.08
C LEU A 72 -10.46 -7.25 2.28
N HIS A 73 -9.64 -8.30 2.44
CA HIS A 73 -9.76 -9.52 1.65
C HIS A 73 -10.29 -10.67 2.52
N PRO A 74 -11.22 -11.50 2.03
CA PRO A 74 -11.66 -12.69 2.75
C PRO A 74 -10.58 -13.77 2.77
N ARG A 75 -10.54 -14.62 3.79
CA ARG A 75 -9.61 -15.77 3.86
C ARG A 75 -9.65 -16.67 2.62
N ALA A 76 -10.85 -16.91 2.08
CA ALA A 76 -11.07 -17.89 1.02
C ALA A 76 -10.11 -17.71 -0.17
N ILE A 77 -9.96 -16.46 -0.66
CA ILE A 77 -9.15 -16.16 -1.85
C ILE A 77 -7.65 -16.42 -1.64
N TRP A 78 -7.14 -16.14 -0.43
CA TRP A 78 -5.75 -16.42 -0.05
C TRP A 78 -5.51 -17.89 0.28
N GLY A 79 -6.58 -18.61 0.67
CA GLY A 79 -6.55 -20.05 0.89
C GLY A 79 -6.33 -20.81 -0.42
N GLU A 80 -6.93 -20.35 -1.53
CA GLU A 80 -6.77 -20.97 -2.85
C GLU A 80 -5.30 -21.00 -3.33
N THR A 81 -4.52 -19.96 -3.01
CA THR A 81 -3.10 -19.87 -3.37
C THR A 81 -2.16 -20.42 -2.30
N GLY A 82 -2.69 -20.86 -1.17
CA GLY A 82 -1.91 -21.28 0.00
C GLY A 82 -1.20 -20.14 0.73
N ARG A 83 -1.40 -18.86 0.36
CA ARG A 83 -0.70 -17.72 0.97
C ARG A 83 -1.25 -17.30 2.33
N TRP A 84 -2.40 -17.84 2.74
CA TRP A 84 -2.99 -17.57 4.05
C TRP A 84 -2.18 -18.13 5.24
N GLY A 85 -1.51 -19.27 5.06
CA GLY A 85 -0.76 -19.96 6.11
C GLY A 85 0.58 -19.30 6.46
N SER A 86 1.28 -19.87 7.43
CA SER A 86 2.67 -19.45 7.73
C SER A 86 3.66 -20.07 6.76
N ALA A 87 4.86 -19.49 6.67
CA ALA A 87 5.93 -20.04 5.84
C ALA A 87 6.36 -21.46 6.27
N GLN A 88 6.05 -21.87 7.51
CA GLN A 88 6.29 -23.23 8.00
C GLN A 88 5.18 -24.20 7.56
N GLU A 89 3.95 -23.72 7.36
CA GLU A 89 2.81 -24.52 6.88
C GLU A 89 2.88 -24.73 5.36
N THR A 90 3.36 -23.74 4.62
CA THR A 90 3.43 -23.74 3.15
C THR A 90 4.56 -22.84 2.66
N PRO A 91 5.29 -23.22 1.59
CA PRO A 91 6.36 -22.39 1.03
C PRO A 91 5.91 -20.98 0.59
N LEU A 92 4.61 -20.82 0.29
CA LEU A 92 4.01 -19.55 -0.11
C LEU A 92 3.40 -18.77 1.06
N GLY A 93 3.45 -19.32 2.27
CA GLY A 93 2.78 -18.75 3.44
C GLY A 93 3.23 -17.32 3.73
N ALA A 94 2.26 -16.43 3.94
CA ALA A 94 2.49 -15.01 4.16
C ALA A 94 1.93 -14.50 5.50
N LYS A 95 1.54 -15.41 6.41
CA LYS A 95 0.97 -15.05 7.73
C LYS A 95 1.85 -14.10 8.54
N GLU A 96 3.18 -14.23 8.44
CA GLU A 96 4.14 -13.40 9.16
C GLU A 96 4.11 -11.93 8.73
N VAL A 97 3.75 -11.66 7.47
CA VAL A 97 3.69 -10.30 6.90
C VAL A 97 2.26 -9.78 6.72
N MET A 98 1.26 -10.64 6.80
CA MET A 98 -0.15 -10.34 6.58
C MET A 98 -0.86 -10.03 7.90
N TYR A 99 -1.56 -8.89 7.98
CA TYR A 99 -2.50 -8.67 9.07
C TYR A 99 -3.74 -9.52 8.85
N GLN A 100 -4.03 -10.42 9.79
CA GLN A 100 -5.22 -11.29 9.80
C GLN A 100 -6.08 -10.99 11.02
N PHE A 101 -7.40 -10.96 10.86
CA PHE A 101 -8.35 -10.76 11.96
C PHE A 101 -9.70 -11.42 11.70
N LYS A 102 -10.53 -11.47 12.75
CA LYS A 102 -11.91 -11.98 12.70
C LYS A 102 -12.90 -10.84 12.90
N ASP A 103 -13.99 -10.86 12.15
CA ASP A 103 -15.13 -9.98 12.43
C ASP A 103 -15.97 -10.50 13.61
N MET A 104 -17.02 -9.75 13.96
CA MET A 104 -17.96 -10.11 15.03
C MET A 104 -18.75 -11.40 14.77
N HIS A 105 -18.78 -11.90 13.52
CA HIS A 105 -19.42 -13.15 13.13
C HIS A 105 -18.42 -14.31 13.01
N GLY A 106 -17.15 -14.08 13.36
CA GLY A 106 -16.09 -15.09 13.30
C GLY A 106 -15.50 -15.31 11.90
N LYS A 107 -15.87 -14.52 10.90
CA LYS A 107 -15.28 -14.60 9.55
C LYS A 107 -13.88 -14.02 9.54
N GLU A 108 -12.98 -14.68 8.83
CA GLU A 108 -11.56 -14.31 8.77
C GLU A 108 -11.25 -13.43 7.56
N PHE A 109 -10.50 -12.37 7.82
CA PHE A 109 -10.09 -11.38 6.83
C PHE A 109 -8.61 -11.05 6.94
N ALA A 110 -8.05 -10.53 5.86
CA ALA A 110 -6.75 -9.92 5.83
C ALA A 110 -6.81 -8.47 5.32
N LEU A 111 -5.91 -7.62 5.83
CA LEU A 111 -5.59 -6.37 5.15
C LEU A 111 -4.61 -6.65 4.00
N SER A 112 -4.84 -6.03 2.85
CA SER A 112 -4.04 -6.25 1.67
C SER A 112 -2.59 -5.83 1.90
N PHE A 113 -1.66 -6.78 1.79
CA PHE A 113 -0.23 -6.50 1.68
C PHE A 113 0.26 -6.49 0.22
N THR A 114 -0.60 -6.97 -0.69
CA THR A 114 -0.51 -7.07 -2.15
C THR A 114 -1.86 -7.55 -2.73
N HIS A 115 -2.00 -7.67 -4.06
CA HIS A 115 -3.26 -7.95 -4.75
C HIS A 115 -3.20 -9.04 -5.84
N GLU A 116 -2.19 -9.92 -5.89
CA GLU A 116 -2.10 -10.96 -6.96
C GLU A 116 -3.37 -11.83 -7.02
N GLU A 117 -3.86 -12.32 -5.88
CA GLU A 117 -5.07 -13.15 -5.77
C GLU A 117 -6.31 -12.42 -6.28
N ILE A 118 -6.43 -11.14 -5.96
CA ILE A 118 -7.58 -10.31 -6.34
C ILE A 118 -7.60 -10.11 -7.84
N VAL A 119 -6.44 -9.80 -8.44
CA VAL A 119 -6.34 -9.65 -9.88
C VAL A 119 -6.60 -10.97 -10.59
N MET A 120 -6.02 -12.07 -10.13
CA MET A 120 -6.27 -13.39 -10.75
C MET A 120 -7.73 -13.82 -10.65
N ASP A 121 -8.42 -13.50 -9.56
CA ASP A 121 -9.86 -13.73 -9.43
C ASP A 121 -10.70 -12.83 -10.35
N LEU A 122 -10.25 -11.60 -10.64
CA LEU A 122 -10.88 -10.76 -11.66
C LEU A 122 -10.63 -11.32 -13.07
N LEU A 123 -9.39 -11.69 -13.39
CA LEU A 123 -9.04 -12.22 -14.71
C LEU A 123 -9.80 -13.51 -15.01
N ARG A 124 -9.86 -14.47 -14.07
CA ARG A 124 -10.60 -15.73 -14.29
C ARG A 124 -12.10 -15.54 -14.54
N LYS A 125 -12.68 -14.42 -14.11
CA LYS A 125 -14.10 -14.08 -14.29
C LYS A 125 -14.39 -13.34 -15.59
N ASN A 126 -13.36 -12.81 -16.25
CA ASN A 126 -13.54 -11.90 -17.39
C ASN A 126 -12.76 -12.31 -18.65
N ILE A 127 -11.74 -13.17 -18.52
CA ILE A 127 -10.96 -13.69 -19.65
C ILE A 127 -11.45 -15.09 -19.98
N PHE A 128 -12.03 -15.25 -21.17
CA PHE A 128 -12.59 -16.52 -21.64
C PHE A 128 -11.92 -17.01 -22.93
N SER A 129 -11.14 -16.15 -23.58
CA SER A 129 -10.42 -16.46 -24.81
C SER A 129 -8.99 -15.92 -24.77
N TYR A 130 -8.08 -16.56 -25.50
CA TYR A 130 -6.75 -15.99 -25.75
C TYR A 130 -6.81 -14.62 -26.45
N LYS A 131 -7.92 -14.32 -27.13
CA LYS A 131 -8.16 -13.04 -27.81
C LYS A 131 -8.40 -11.87 -26.86
N ASP A 132 -8.77 -12.16 -25.61
CA ASP A 132 -8.94 -11.13 -24.58
C ASP A 132 -7.59 -10.69 -24.00
N LEU A 133 -6.48 -11.33 -24.41
CA LEU A 133 -5.11 -11.04 -23.98
C LEU A 133 -4.30 -10.36 -25.10
N PRO A 134 -3.30 -9.52 -24.77
CA PRO A 134 -2.81 -9.21 -23.42
C PRO A 134 -3.69 -8.20 -22.65
N VAL A 135 -3.64 -8.28 -21.32
CA VAL A 135 -4.24 -7.30 -20.40
C VAL A 135 -3.14 -6.82 -19.46
N SER A 136 -3.10 -5.51 -19.20
CA SER A 136 -2.30 -4.94 -18.12
C SER A 136 -3.16 -4.01 -17.29
N VAL A 137 -3.10 -4.18 -15.98
CA VAL A 137 -3.89 -3.40 -15.03
C VAL A 137 -3.05 -2.97 -13.84
N TYR A 138 -3.38 -1.83 -13.25
CA TYR A 138 -2.66 -1.35 -12.06
C TYR A 138 -3.58 -0.56 -11.14
N HIS A 139 -3.13 -0.33 -9.90
CA HIS A 139 -3.79 0.63 -9.02
C HIS A 139 -2.81 1.37 -8.12
N PHE A 140 -3.25 2.50 -7.56
CA PHE A 140 -2.59 3.12 -6.42
C PHE A 140 -3.40 2.81 -5.17
N SER A 141 -2.78 2.15 -4.20
CA SER A 141 -3.49 1.76 -2.98
C SER A 141 -2.55 1.70 -1.79
N THR A 142 -3.11 1.97 -0.60
CA THR A 142 -2.43 1.72 0.66
C THR A 142 -2.27 0.22 0.86
N LYS A 143 -1.12 -0.19 1.35
CA LYS A 143 -0.79 -1.58 1.69
C LYS A 143 -0.42 -1.67 3.15
N PHE A 144 -0.72 -2.81 3.74
CA PHE A 144 -0.44 -3.11 5.13
C PHE A 144 0.49 -4.31 5.22
N ARG A 145 1.66 -4.14 5.86
CA ARG A 145 2.58 -5.24 6.15
C ARG A 145 2.85 -5.27 7.64
N ASN A 146 2.74 -6.46 8.25
CA ASN A 146 3.05 -6.69 9.65
C ASN A 146 4.55 -6.68 9.90
N GLU A 147 5.14 -5.50 9.71
CA GLU A 147 6.58 -5.29 9.82
C GLU A 147 7.00 -5.36 11.30
N LEU A 148 7.84 -6.36 11.60
CA LEU A 148 8.40 -6.58 12.94
C LEU A 148 9.13 -5.34 13.45
N ARG A 149 9.87 -4.66 12.57
CA ARG A 149 10.61 -3.45 12.92
C ARG A 149 10.46 -2.37 11.85
N ALA A 150 9.51 -1.48 12.05
CA ALA A 150 9.43 -0.22 11.31
C ALA A 150 10.63 0.67 11.66
N LYS A 151 11.26 1.28 10.65
CA LYS A 151 12.47 2.10 10.84
C LYS A 151 12.59 3.15 9.75
N SER A 152 13.34 4.21 10.03
CA SER A 152 13.79 5.18 9.02
C SER A 152 12.67 5.95 8.31
N GLY A 153 11.60 6.29 9.01
CA GLY A 153 10.51 7.11 8.47
C GLY A 153 9.63 6.34 7.50
N ILE A 154 9.42 6.92 6.31
CA ILE A 154 8.62 6.33 5.22
C ILE A 154 9.32 5.17 4.51
N LEU A 155 10.63 4.96 4.72
CA LEU A 155 11.38 3.92 4.01
C LEU A 155 11.01 2.51 4.44
N ARG A 156 10.60 2.31 5.70
CA ARG A 156 10.15 1.02 6.21
C ARG A 156 9.00 1.20 7.20
N GLY A 157 7.79 1.21 6.65
CA GLY A 157 6.53 1.32 7.38
C GLY A 157 5.75 0.00 7.46
N ARG A 158 4.65 0.05 8.21
CA ARG A 158 3.59 -0.95 8.28
C ARG A 158 2.43 -0.60 7.36
N GLU A 159 2.22 0.69 7.12
CA GLU A 159 1.22 1.24 6.21
C GLU A 159 1.93 2.13 5.19
N PHE A 160 1.76 1.87 3.90
CA PHE A 160 2.44 2.63 2.85
C PHE A 160 1.66 2.62 1.54
N LEU A 161 1.81 3.66 0.74
CA LEU A 161 1.22 3.74 -0.59
C LEU A 161 2.06 2.93 -1.59
N MET A 162 1.40 2.16 -2.44
CA MET A 162 2.04 1.39 -3.50
C MET A 162 1.28 1.58 -4.81
N LYS A 163 2.04 1.60 -5.92
CA LYS A 163 1.54 1.31 -7.24
C LYS A 163 1.99 -0.09 -7.62
N ASP A 164 1.05 -1.01 -7.72
CA ASP A 164 1.23 -2.38 -8.17
C ASP A 164 0.46 -2.57 -9.48
N ALA A 165 1.14 -3.22 -10.42
CA ALA A 165 0.68 -3.50 -11.78
C ALA A 165 0.83 -4.99 -12.03
N TYR A 166 -0.10 -5.54 -12.80
CA TYR A 166 -0.28 -6.96 -13.06
C TYR A 166 -0.54 -7.19 -14.54
#